data_AF-A0A8J3QJ72-F1
#
_entry.id   AF-A0A8J3QJ72-F1
#
_cell.length_a   1.000
_cell.length_b   1.000
_cell.length_c   1.000
_cell.angle_alpha   90.00
_cell.angle_beta   90.00
_cell.angle_gamma   90.00
#
_symmetry.space_group_name_H-M   'P 1'
#
loop_
_entity.id
_entity.type
_entity.pdbx_description
1 polymer ?
#
loop_
_entity_poly.entity_id
_entity_poly.type
_entity_poly.pdbx_seq_one_letter_code
_entity_poly.pdbx_strand_id
1 'polypeptide(L)'
;MTIELDHETLLAAAQDVRATREEANGDLKRLANAVSELSGAWQGQAATRFQELMERWNGDVSKLTGAMGDIADLLDKSGSQHASNEEEQAQMFNSLSGLNE
;
A
#
# COMPACT_ATOMS: atom_id res chain seq x y z
N MET A 1 -8.59 5.86 27.49
CA MET A 1 -9.11 4.79 26.62
C MET A 1 -8.91 5.25 25.18
N THR A 2 -7.67 5.25 24.73
CA THR A 2 -7.28 5.82 23.41
C THR A 2 -6.24 4.95 22.71
N ILE A 3 -5.54 4.07 23.43
CA ILE A 3 -4.35 3.41 22.89
C ILE A 3 -4.72 2.14 22.08
N GLU A 4 -5.66 1.30 22.55
CA GLU A 4 -6.18 0.16 21.76
C GLU A 4 -6.86 0.57 20.45
N LEU A 5 -7.50 1.74 20.43
CA LEU A 5 -8.27 2.21 19.26
C LEU A 5 -7.36 2.58 18.07
N ASP A 6 -6.06 2.84 18.30
CA ASP A 6 -5.12 3.30 17.27
C ASP A 6 -4.41 2.13 16.56
N HIS A 7 -4.06 1.05 17.26
CA HIS A 7 -3.33 -0.08 16.65
C HIS A 7 -4.18 -0.89 15.66
N GLU A 8 -5.38 -1.34 16.06
CA GLU A 8 -6.28 -2.07 15.16
C GLU A 8 -6.68 -1.23 13.94
N THR A 9 -6.84 0.10 14.13
CA THR A 9 -7.13 1.04 13.04
C THR A 9 -5.98 1.13 12.04
N LEU A 10 -4.73 1.16 12.51
CA LEU A 10 -3.56 1.18 11.63
C LEU A 10 -3.41 -0.12 10.83
N LEU A 11 -3.66 -1.26 11.46
CA LEU A 11 -3.62 -2.56 10.79
C LEU A 11 -4.74 -2.67 9.73
N ALA A 12 -5.95 -2.25 10.07
CA ALA A 12 -7.07 -2.18 9.13
C ALA A 12 -6.75 -1.26 7.94
N ALA A 13 -6.17 -0.08 8.20
CA ALA A 13 -5.75 0.83 7.14
C ALA A 13 -4.68 0.21 6.22
N ALA A 14 -3.72 -0.54 6.76
CA ALA A 14 -2.72 -1.24 5.96
C ALA A 14 -3.36 -2.31 5.06
N GLN A 15 -4.35 -3.05 5.59
CA GLN A 15 -5.13 -4.03 4.83
C GLN A 15 -5.95 -3.35 3.72
N ASP A 16 -6.61 -2.23 4.01
CA ASP A 16 -7.38 -1.46 3.04
C ASP A 16 -6.49 -0.93 1.90
N VAL A 17 -5.29 -0.45 2.21
CA VAL A 17 -4.32 0.00 1.20
C VAL A 17 -3.89 -1.15 0.30
N ARG A 18 -3.67 -2.35 0.87
CA ARG A 18 -3.34 -3.56 0.08
C ARG A 18 -4.49 -3.97 -0.83
N ALA A 19 -5.72 -3.99 -0.31
CA ALA A 19 -6.92 -4.31 -1.10
C ALA A 19 -7.11 -3.31 -2.25
N THR A 20 -7.00 -2.01 -1.95
CA THR A 20 -7.05 -0.94 -2.96
C THR A 20 -5.96 -1.12 -4.02
N ARG A 21 -4.75 -1.55 -3.61
CA ARG A 21 -3.63 -1.81 -4.55
C ARG A 21 -3.95 -2.97 -5.49
N GLU A 22 -4.59 -4.01 -5.00
CA GLU A 22 -5.01 -5.16 -5.82
C GLU A 22 -6.10 -4.76 -6.83
N GLU A 23 -7.08 -3.97 -6.39
CA GLU A 23 -8.12 -3.42 -7.25
C GLU A 23 -7.52 -2.53 -8.35
N ALA A 24 -6.68 -1.56 -7.96
CA ALA A 24 -5.97 -0.68 -8.88
C ALA A 24 -5.15 -1.49 -9.91
N ASN A 25 -4.42 -2.52 -9.46
CA ASN A 25 -3.69 -3.41 -10.37
C ASN A 25 -4.62 -4.12 -11.37
N GLY A 26 -5.80 -4.55 -10.93
CA GLY A 26 -6.83 -5.13 -11.80
C GLY A 26 -7.29 -4.15 -12.88
N ASP A 27 -7.62 -2.92 -12.49
CA ASP A 27 -8.07 -1.87 -13.39
C ASP A 27 -7.00 -1.45 -14.39
N LEU A 28 -5.76 -1.29 -13.93
CA LEU A 28 -4.62 -0.96 -14.77
C LEU A 28 -4.38 -2.07 -15.82
N LYS A 29 -4.49 -3.35 -15.43
CA LYS A 29 -4.41 -4.47 -16.39
C LYS A 29 -5.54 -4.44 -17.42
N ARG A 30 -6.78 -4.16 -16.99
CA ARG A 30 -7.93 -4.02 -17.91
C ARG A 30 -7.70 -2.90 -18.92
N LEU A 31 -7.24 -1.74 -18.45
CA LEU A 31 -6.94 -0.61 -19.32
C LEU A 31 -5.80 -0.93 -20.29
N ALA A 32 -4.72 -1.57 -19.82
CA ALA A 32 -3.62 -2.00 -20.68
C ALA A 32 -4.09 -2.97 -21.78
N ASN A 33 -4.98 -3.92 -21.45
CA ASN A 33 -5.53 -4.85 -22.42
C ASN A 33 -6.40 -4.14 -23.48
N ALA A 34 -7.32 -3.27 -23.05
CA ALA A 34 -8.16 -2.49 -23.97
C ALA A 34 -7.32 -1.61 -24.91
N VAL A 35 -6.24 -1.03 -24.40
CA VAL A 35 -5.29 -0.24 -25.19
C VAL A 35 -4.52 -1.15 -26.16
N SER A 36 -4.09 -2.33 -25.73
CA SER A 36 -3.41 -3.32 -26.59
C SER A 36 -4.28 -3.83 -27.73
N GLU A 37 -5.58 -4.00 -27.53
CA GLU A 37 -6.51 -4.42 -28.60
C GLU A 37 -6.59 -3.40 -29.74
N LEU A 38 -6.43 -2.11 -29.43
CA LEU A 38 -6.42 -1.03 -30.41
C LEU A 38 -5.10 -0.98 -31.23
N SER A 39 -4.02 -1.59 -30.72
CA SER A 39 -2.71 -1.57 -31.38
C SER A 39 -2.70 -2.29 -32.74
N GLY A 40 -3.56 -3.30 -32.94
CA GLY A 40 -3.65 -4.05 -34.19
C GLY A 40 -4.10 -3.21 -35.40
N ALA A 41 -4.72 -2.06 -35.15
CA ALA A 41 -5.18 -1.13 -36.18
C ALA A 41 -4.13 -0.06 -36.55
N TRP A 42 -3.05 0.10 -35.78
CA TRP A 42 -2.17 1.26 -35.86
C TRP A 42 -0.85 0.89 -36.54
N GLN A 43 -0.70 1.26 -37.82
CA GLN A 43 0.53 1.07 -38.59
C GLN A 43 1.29 2.40 -38.74
N GLY A 44 2.62 2.32 -38.86
CA GLY A 44 3.48 3.49 -39.08
C GLY A 44 3.64 4.38 -37.84
N GLN A 45 3.49 5.70 -37.99
CA GLN A 45 3.75 6.68 -36.93
C GLN A 45 2.86 6.49 -35.69
N ALA A 46 1.66 5.92 -35.86
CA ALA A 46 0.76 5.60 -34.75
C ALA A 46 1.31 4.47 -33.86
N ALA A 47 2.04 3.51 -34.42
CA ALA A 47 2.67 2.44 -33.67
C ALA A 47 3.79 2.96 -32.76
N THR A 48 4.60 3.91 -33.23
CA THR A 48 5.64 4.55 -32.41
C THR A 48 5.05 5.31 -31.23
N ARG A 49 3.99 6.11 -31.46
CA ARG A 49 3.29 6.83 -30.38
C ARG A 49 2.65 5.88 -29.36
N PHE A 50 2.15 4.75 -29.82
CA PHE A 50 1.64 3.71 -28.93
C PHE A 50 2.73 3.12 -28.05
N GLN A 51 3.90 2.82 -28.61
CA GLN A 51 5.05 2.31 -27.83
C GLN A 51 5.49 3.32 -26.76
N GLU A 52 5.60 4.60 -27.11
CA GLU A 52 5.90 5.68 -26.15
C GLU A 52 4.85 5.75 -25.03
N LEU A 53 3.56 5.63 -25.38
CA LEU A 53 2.47 5.61 -24.42
C LEU A 53 2.57 4.41 -23.47
N MET A 54 2.84 3.22 -24.00
CA MET A 54 2.96 1.98 -23.21
C MET A 54 4.17 2.01 -22.27
N GLU A 55 5.29 2.59 -22.70
CA GLU A 55 6.47 2.77 -21.85
C GLU A 55 6.16 3.70 -20.66
N ARG A 56 5.55 4.85 -20.94
CA ARG A 56 5.11 5.78 -19.89
C ARG A 56 4.08 5.13 -18.96
N TRP A 57 3.09 4.43 -19.53
CA TRP A 57 2.08 3.70 -18.79
C TRP A 57 2.70 2.72 -17.79
N ASN A 58 3.63 1.88 -18.24
CA ASN A 58 4.32 0.93 -17.37
C ASN A 58 5.08 1.63 -16.23
N GLY A 59 5.72 2.78 -16.53
CA GLY A 59 6.37 3.60 -15.52
C GLY A 59 5.39 4.18 -14.49
N ASP A 60 4.25 4.68 -14.93
CA ASP A 60 3.22 5.26 -14.07
C ASP A 60 2.54 4.18 -13.19
N VAL A 61 2.26 3.00 -13.75
CA VAL A 61 1.77 1.83 -13.00
C VAL A 61 2.76 1.44 -11.91
N SER A 62 4.04 1.26 -12.25
CA SER A 62 5.06 0.86 -11.28
C SER A 62 5.19 1.85 -10.12
N LYS A 63 5.12 3.16 -10.40
CA LYS A 63 5.17 4.20 -9.37
C LYS A 63 3.96 4.14 -8.46
N LEU A 64 2.76 4.02 -9.02
CA LEU A 64 1.52 3.95 -8.24
C LEU A 64 1.54 2.72 -7.31
N THR A 65 1.83 1.55 -7.87
CA THR A 65 1.83 0.30 -7.10
C THR A 65 2.93 0.28 -6.03
N GLY A 66 4.08 0.89 -6.33
CA GLY A 66 5.19 1.04 -5.39
C GLY A 66 4.78 1.93 -4.22
N ALA A 67 4.25 3.14 -4.50
CA ALA A 67 3.81 4.06 -3.46
C ALA A 67 2.73 3.45 -2.54
N MET A 68 1.78 2.69 -3.09
CA MET A 68 0.78 1.98 -2.29
C MET A 68 1.40 0.88 -1.42
N GLY A 69 2.44 0.19 -1.92
CA GLY A 69 3.22 -0.75 -1.11
C GLY A 69 3.93 -0.04 0.05
N ASP A 70 4.63 1.05 -0.24
CA ASP A 70 5.35 1.84 0.76
C ASP A 70 4.41 2.37 1.87
N ILE A 71 3.19 2.80 1.49
CA ILE A 71 2.16 3.24 2.44
C ILE A 71 1.71 2.07 3.33
N ALA A 72 1.43 0.91 2.75
CA ALA A 72 1.02 -0.26 3.53
C ALA A 72 2.12 -0.69 4.52
N ASP A 73 3.37 -0.70 4.08
CA ASP A 73 4.51 -1.06 4.93
C ASP A 73 4.75 -0.03 6.04
N LEU A 74 4.55 1.26 5.76
CA LEU A 74 4.63 2.32 6.76
C LEU A 74 3.54 2.16 7.83
N LEU A 75 2.31 1.83 7.43
CA LEU A 75 1.19 1.61 8.34
C LEU A 75 1.42 0.39 9.25
N ASP A 76 1.88 -0.73 8.67
CA ASP A 76 2.24 -1.94 9.43
C ASP A 76 3.37 -1.67 10.44
N LYS A 77 4.40 -0.94 10.01
CA LYS A 77 5.52 -0.55 10.87
C LYS A 77 5.04 0.36 12.01
N SER A 78 4.16 1.31 11.71
CA SER A 78 3.58 2.19 12.73
C SER A 78 2.78 1.35 13.74
N GLY A 79 1.91 0.46 13.27
CA GLY A 79 1.11 -0.42 14.13
C GLY A 79 1.99 -1.26 15.06
N SER A 80 2.96 -1.98 14.51
CA SER A 80 3.87 -2.83 15.31
C SER A 80 4.72 -2.05 16.31
N GLN A 81 5.20 -0.85 15.97
CA GLN A 81 5.94 -0.01 16.90
C GLN A 81 5.07 0.46 18.07
N HIS A 82 3.80 0.79 17.82
CA HIS A 82 2.85 1.14 18.87
C HIS A 82 2.62 -0.03 19.84
N ALA A 83 2.36 -1.24 19.31
CA ALA A 83 2.18 -2.44 20.13
C ALA A 83 3.40 -2.73 21.02
N SER A 84 4.62 -2.64 20.48
CA SER A 84 5.86 -2.84 21.24
C SER A 84 6.01 -1.82 22.38
N ASN A 85 5.70 -0.55 22.12
CA ASN A 85 5.81 0.50 23.14
C ASN A 85 4.79 0.32 24.28
N GLU A 86 3.61 -0.22 23.97
CA GLU A 86 2.58 -0.53 24.97
C GLU A 86 2.98 -1.70 25.87
N GLU A 87 3.53 -2.77 25.30
CA GLU A 87 4.02 -3.91 26.08
C GLU A 87 5.13 -3.49 27.05
N GLU A 88 6.08 -2.66 26.60
CA GLU A 88 7.15 -2.13 27.46
C GLU A 88 6.59 -1.25 28.61
N GLN A 89 5.63 -0.37 28.32
CA GLN A 89 4.99 0.46 29.34
C GLN A 89 4.18 -0.37 30.35
N ALA A 90 3.44 -1.37 29.88
CA ALA A 90 2.67 -2.28 30.74
C ALA A 90 3.58 -3.09 31.66
N GLN A 91 4.71 -3.60 31.14
CA GLN A 91 5.72 -4.31 31.94
C GLN A 91 6.34 -3.39 32.99
N MET A 92 6.68 -2.15 32.62
CA MET A 92 7.24 -1.17 33.55
C MET A 92 6.23 -0.79 34.64
N PHE A 93 4.95 -0.60 34.30
CA PHE A 93 3.89 -0.32 35.27
C PHE A 93 3.66 -1.48 36.24
N ASN A 94 3.65 -2.72 35.75
CA ASN A 94 3.56 -3.92 36.59
C ASN A 94 4.76 -4.04 37.55
N SER A 95 5.97 -3.74 37.06
CA SER A 95 7.19 -3.71 37.88
C SER A 95 7.11 -2.65 38.98
N LEU A 96 6.69 -1.43 38.66
CA LEU A 96 6.55 -0.33 39.63
C LEU A 96 5.43 -0.59 40.66
N SER A 97 4.32 -1.21 40.24
CA SER A 97 3.21 -1.55 41.14
C SER A 97 3.60 -2.64 42.13
N GLY A 98 4.37 -3.66 41.70
CA GLY A 98 4.89 -4.70 42.58
C GLY A 98 6.04 -4.27 43.50
N LEU A 99 6.60 -3.07 43.29
CA LEU A 99 7.61 -2.48 44.19
C LEU A 99 7.00 -1.61 45.31
N ASN A 100 5.72 -1.27 45.21
CA ASN A 100 4.99 -0.45 46.19
C ASN A 100 4.08 -1.26 47.15
N GLU A 101 4.16 -2.59 47.12
CA GLU A 101 3.64 -3.51 48.14
C GLU A 101 4.79 -4.15 48.93
#